data_AF-A0ABD2YMB5-F1
#
_entry.id   AF-A0ABD2YMB5-F1
#
_cell.length_a   1.000
_cell.length_b   1.000
_cell.length_c   1.000
_cell.angle_alpha   90.00
_cell.angle_beta   90.00
_cell.angle_gamma   90.00
#
_symmetry.space_group_name_H-M   'P 1'
#
loop_
_entity.id
_entity.type
_entity.pdbx_description
1 polymer ?
#
loop_
_entity_poly.entity_id
_entity_poly.type
_entity_poly.pdbx_seq_one_letter_code
_entity_poly.pdbx_strand_id
1 'polypeptide(L)'
;MVCIREKNEVSEILNYLNSKQHNLREVQLDIRYVVFKLKEEEKIVPIKDFFTCLSLHQFSVYRGKFEFQKVEPLLFPSNLNDLSLLACEIQGDPMDFLGKLSNLKKLRLHSADLVDRKMLICDANAFPKLLSLTLDSVPKLESWVVVKGSMPNLSGLAISGCLKLEMIPDGLRYVTTLKKLDIWMPKKFNKRIRGPDNREGVDYDKISHVPLISLHALPWEPDSESSAISIN
;
A
#
# COMPACT_ATOMS: atom_id res chain seq x y z
N MET A 1 12.16 17.55 7.36
CA MET A 1 12.28 16.56 6.27
C MET A 1 13.76 16.24 6.09
N VAL A 2 14.18 15.01 6.40
CA VAL A 2 15.55 14.53 6.12
C VAL A 2 15.47 13.68 4.85
N CYS A 3 16.29 13.98 3.84
CA CYS A 3 16.36 13.25 2.59
C CYS A 3 17.72 12.58 2.49
N ILE A 4 17.77 11.25 2.44
CA ILE A 4 19.01 10.47 2.46
C ILE A 4 19.23 9.85 1.07
N ARG A 5 20.47 9.93 0.56
CA ARG A 5 20.84 9.40 -0.76
C ARG A 5 21.74 8.15 -0.70
N GLU A 6 22.34 7.81 0.44
CA GLU A 6 23.27 6.66 0.56
C GLU A 6 23.08 5.79 1.83
N LYS A 7 23.43 4.49 1.72
CA LYS A 7 23.10 3.43 2.71
C LYS A 7 23.85 3.57 4.04
N ASN A 8 25.10 4.06 4.01
CA ASN A 8 25.92 4.21 5.21
C ASN A 8 25.33 5.27 6.15
N GLU A 9 24.58 6.23 5.61
CA GLU A 9 23.94 7.28 6.41
C GLU A 9 22.61 6.83 7.04
N VAL A 10 21.94 5.80 6.50
CA VAL A 10 20.57 5.44 6.93
C VAL A 10 20.54 4.94 8.37
N SER A 11 21.33 3.91 8.70
CA SER A 11 21.37 3.38 10.07
C SER A 11 21.93 4.41 11.05
N GLU A 12 22.89 5.23 10.62
CA GLU A 12 23.42 6.34 11.44
C GLU A 12 22.34 7.40 11.72
N ILE A 13 21.53 7.75 10.73
CA ILE A 13 20.43 8.70 10.89
C ILE A 13 19.34 8.11 11.77
N LEU A 14 18.98 6.84 11.60
CA LEU A 14 18.01 6.18 12.47
C LEU A 14 18.51 6.14 13.92
N ASN A 15 19.78 5.82 14.13
CA ASN A 15 20.42 5.86 15.44
C ASN A 15 20.41 7.28 16.03
N TYR A 16 20.72 8.29 15.22
CA TYR A 16 20.65 9.70 15.63
C TYR A 16 19.22 10.10 16.03
N LEU A 17 18.22 9.78 15.21
CA LEU A 17 16.81 10.07 15.48
C LEU A 17 16.31 9.39 16.75
N ASN A 18 16.76 8.17 17.01
CA ASN A 18 16.50 7.45 18.25
C ASN A 18 17.19 8.12 19.45
N SER A 19 18.45 8.54 19.32
CA SER A 19 19.17 9.24 20.40
C SER A 19 18.53 10.58 20.80
N LYS A 20 17.74 11.19 19.90
CA LYS A 20 17.07 12.48 20.11
C LYS A 20 15.55 12.35 20.32
N GLN A 21 15.04 11.16 20.58
CA GLN A 21 13.60 10.89 20.68
C GLN A 21 12.84 11.78 21.68
N HIS A 22 13.47 12.22 22.78
CA HIS A 22 12.82 13.10 23.77
C HIS A 22 12.61 14.53 23.28
N ASN A 23 13.32 14.94 22.22
CA ASN A 23 13.26 16.30 21.66
C ASN A 23 12.54 16.36 20.31
N LEU A 24 12.30 15.22 19.67
CA LEU A 24 11.68 15.12 18.35
C LEU A 24 10.26 14.59 18.50
N ARG A 25 9.27 15.41 18.13
CA ARG A 25 7.85 15.03 18.27
C ARG A 25 7.33 14.26 17.06
N GLU A 26 7.72 14.65 15.85
CA GLU A 26 7.28 14.00 14.61
C GLU A 26 8.41 14.09 13.57
N VAL A 27 8.86 12.94 13.08
CA VAL A 27 9.89 12.86 12.04
C VAL A 27 9.31 12.26 10.77
N GLN A 28 9.57 12.96 9.66
CA GLN A 28 9.36 12.47 8.31
C GLN A 28 10.72 12.19 7.65
N LEU A 29 10.86 10.97 7.16
CA LEU A 29 12.06 10.48 6.49
C LEU A 29 11.72 10.05 5.06
N ASP A 30 12.44 10.59 4.08
CA ASP A 30 12.36 10.20 2.68
C ASP A 30 13.72 9.65 2.26
N ILE A 31 13.77 8.38 1.85
CA ILE A 31 14.99 7.72 1.38
C ILE A 31 14.87 7.48 -0.12
N ARG A 32 15.86 7.97 -0.86
CA ARG A 32 15.93 7.75 -2.31
C ARG A 32 17.23 7.06 -2.65
N TYR A 33 17.12 5.79 -3.01
CA TYR A 33 18.26 5.07 -3.56
C TYR A 33 18.45 5.46 -5.02
N VAL A 34 19.53 6.20 -5.30
CA VAL A 34 19.93 6.52 -6.67
C VAL A 34 20.81 5.40 -7.19
N VAL A 35 20.26 4.55 -8.06
CA VAL A 35 21.03 3.53 -8.77
C VAL A 35 21.56 4.15 -10.06
N PHE A 36 22.85 4.48 -10.10
CA PHE A 36 23.48 5.13 -11.26
C PHE A 36 23.86 4.15 -12.39
N LYS A 37 23.74 2.83 -12.16
CA LYS A 37 24.13 1.79 -13.13
C LYS A 37 23.11 0.65 -13.22
N LEU A 38 22.78 0.23 -14.44
CA LEU A 38 21.88 -0.88 -14.78
C LEU A 38 22.29 -2.28 -14.24
N LYS A 39 23.36 -2.36 -13.43
CA LYS A 39 23.93 -3.60 -12.87
C LYS A 39 24.19 -3.54 -11.37
N GLU A 40 23.84 -2.45 -10.69
CA GLU A 40 23.94 -2.42 -9.23
C GLU A 40 22.72 -3.10 -8.61
N GLU A 41 22.98 -4.04 -7.70
CA GLU A 41 21.94 -4.73 -6.92
C GLU A 41 21.13 -3.72 -6.10
N GLU A 42 19.80 -3.89 -6.08
CA GLU A 42 18.94 -3.08 -5.23
C GLU A 42 19.32 -3.21 -3.76
N LYS A 43 19.33 -2.07 -3.05
CA LYS A 43 19.85 -2.02 -1.68
C LYS A 43 18.80 -2.56 -0.70
N ILE A 44 19.18 -3.61 0.03
CA ILE A 44 18.39 -4.14 1.15
C ILE A 44 18.23 -3.06 2.21
N VAL A 45 16.97 -2.76 2.54
CA VAL A 45 16.55 -1.79 3.53
C VAL A 45 16.56 -2.45 4.92
N PRO A 46 17.26 -1.90 5.93
CA PRO A 46 17.30 -2.48 7.28
C PRO A 46 15.97 -2.29 8.02
N ILE A 47 14.95 -3.09 7.66
CA ILE A 47 13.57 -3.07 8.19
C ILE A 47 13.53 -2.85 9.70
N LYS A 48 14.33 -3.61 10.47
CA LYS A 48 14.33 -3.56 11.93
C LYS A 48 14.65 -2.17 12.50
N ASP A 49 15.64 -1.48 11.93
CA ASP A 49 16.09 -0.18 12.43
C ASP A 49 15.02 0.90 12.21
N PHE A 50 14.24 0.79 11.12
CA PHE A 50 13.18 1.74 10.82
C PHE A 50 11.97 1.59 11.74
N PHE A 51 11.50 0.35 11.89
CA PHE A 51 10.28 0.10 12.65
C PHE A 51 10.49 0.19 14.17
N THR A 52 11.74 0.15 14.65
CA THR A 52 12.09 0.48 16.04
C THR A 52 12.20 1.98 16.33
N CYS A 53 12.20 2.84 15.30
CA CYS A 53 12.37 4.28 15.48
C CYS A 53 11.09 4.97 15.96
N LEU A 54 11.00 5.27 17.27
CA LEU A 54 9.81 5.84 17.90
C LEU A 54 9.50 7.28 17.46
N SER A 55 10.51 8.02 17.01
CA SER A 55 10.34 9.38 16.49
C SER A 55 9.79 9.38 15.06
N LEU A 56 9.88 8.26 14.35
CA LEU A 56 9.52 8.16 12.94
C LEU A 56 8.00 7.97 12.76
N HIS A 57 7.35 8.96 12.16
CA HIS A 57 5.91 8.99 11.96
C HIS A 57 5.54 8.83 10.49
N GLN A 58 6.39 9.32 9.60
CA GLN A 58 6.19 9.22 8.17
C GLN A 58 7.45 8.71 7.49
N PHE A 59 7.29 7.70 6.64
CA PHE A 59 8.40 7.07 5.95
C PHE A 59 8.07 6.84 4.48
N SER A 60 8.97 7.30 3.61
CA SER A 60 8.90 7.06 2.18
C SER A 60 10.23 6.47 1.72
N VAL A 61 10.17 5.43 0.89
CA VAL A 61 11.35 4.84 0.25
C VAL A 61 11.13 4.73 -1.24
N TYR A 62 12.13 5.16 -2.00
CA TYR A 62 12.22 4.96 -3.44
C TYR A 62 13.32 3.95 -3.76
N ARG A 63 12.98 2.88 -4.49
CA ARG A 63 13.92 1.84 -4.98
C ARG A 63 14.66 1.08 -3.88
N GLY A 64 13.92 0.59 -2.88
CA GLY A 64 14.45 -0.24 -1.79
C GLY A 64 14.00 -1.69 -1.89
N LYS A 65 14.84 -2.61 -1.40
CA LYS A 65 14.50 -4.04 -1.27
C LYS A 65 14.10 -4.38 0.16
N PHE A 66 12.92 -4.96 0.34
CA PHE A 66 12.32 -5.34 1.61
C PHE A 66 12.15 -6.86 1.70
N GLU A 67 12.59 -7.46 2.81
CA GLU A 67 12.47 -8.90 3.07
C GLU A 67 11.61 -9.15 4.32
N PHE A 68 10.28 -9.05 4.19
CA PHE A 68 9.36 -9.14 5.33
C PHE A 68 9.30 -10.53 5.95
N GLN A 69 9.55 -11.58 5.17
CA GLN A 69 9.57 -12.97 5.65
C GLN A 69 10.65 -13.28 6.71
N LYS A 70 11.62 -12.37 6.91
CA LYS A 70 12.73 -12.57 7.86
C LYS A 70 12.50 -11.82 9.19
N VAL A 71 11.35 -11.18 9.39
CA VAL A 71 11.14 -10.25 10.49
C VAL A 71 9.77 -10.44 11.15
N GLU A 72 9.75 -10.62 12.47
CA GLU A 72 8.50 -10.71 13.24
C GLU A 72 7.99 -9.32 13.67
N PRO A 73 6.73 -8.94 13.40
CA PRO A 73 6.27 -7.56 13.57
C PRO A 73 5.97 -7.17 15.02
N LEU A 74 5.62 -8.14 15.88
CA LEU A 74 5.16 -7.93 17.26
C LEU A 74 6.24 -7.35 18.19
N LEU A 75 7.48 -7.22 17.70
CA LEU A 75 8.64 -6.76 18.47
C LEU A 75 8.89 -5.24 18.33
N PHE A 76 8.11 -4.52 17.52
CA PHE A 76 8.43 -3.14 17.16
C PHE A 76 7.38 -2.12 17.65
N PRO A 77 7.75 -1.20 18.56
CA PRO A 77 6.85 -0.21 19.13
C PRO A 77 6.54 0.98 18.18
N SER A 78 6.52 0.75 16.86
CA SER A 78 6.51 1.80 15.84
C SER A 78 5.37 2.83 15.99
N ASN A 79 5.73 4.12 15.92
CA ASN A 79 4.79 5.24 15.81
C ASN A 79 4.47 5.62 14.36
N LEU A 80 4.94 4.80 13.41
CA LEU A 80 4.75 5.05 12.00
C LEU A 80 3.25 5.08 11.66
N ASN A 81 2.81 6.22 11.15
CA ASN A 81 1.42 6.46 10.77
C ASN A 81 1.24 6.63 9.26
N ASP A 82 2.30 6.95 8.52
CA ASP A 82 2.27 7.10 7.07
C ASP A 82 3.45 6.38 6.41
N LEU A 83 3.18 5.40 5.56
CA LEU A 83 4.20 4.62 4.84
C LEU A 83 3.96 4.66 3.34
N SER A 84 5.01 4.97 2.59
CA SER A 84 5.03 4.93 1.13
C SER A 84 6.22 4.11 0.62
N LEU A 85 5.94 3.02 -0.09
CA LEU A 85 6.95 2.21 -0.78
C LEU A 85 6.81 2.45 -2.29
N LEU A 86 7.78 3.13 -2.88
CA LEU A 86 7.79 3.51 -4.30
C LEU A 86 8.88 2.74 -5.05
N ALA A 87 8.49 2.04 -6.12
CA ALA A 87 9.40 1.25 -6.96
C ALA A 87 10.28 0.29 -6.14
N CYS A 88 9.71 -0.38 -5.13
CA CYS A 88 10.44 -1.25 -4.21
C CYS A 88 10.24 -2.74 -4.56
N GLU A 89 11.31 -3.53 -4.42
CA GLU A 89 11.24 -4.99 -4.39
C GLU A 89 10.79 -5.48 -3.01
N ILE A 90 9.77 -6.33 -2.95
CA ILE A 90 9.17 -6.82 -1.71
C ILE A 90 9.14 -8.35 -1.74
N GLN A 91 9.92 -8.97 -0.87
CA GLN A 91 9.93 -10.42 -0.66
C GLN A 91 9.08 -10.80 0.57
N GLY A 92 8.19 -11.77 0.39
CA GLY A 92 7.20 -12.17 1.40
C GLY A 92 5.89 -11.37 1.28
N ASP A 93 4.97 -11.56 2.24
CA ASP A 93 3.74 -10.77 2.31
C ASP A 93 3.97 -9.48 3.09
N PRO A 94 3.95 -8.28 2.45
CA PRO A 94 4.07 -7.04 3.20
C PRO A 94 2.87 -6.80 4.12
N MET A 95 1.68 -7.36 3.81
CA MET A 95 0.47 -7.13 4.60
C MET A 95 0.48 -7.89 5.93
N ASP A 96 1.16 -9.05 6.01
CA ASP A 96 1.34 -9.78 7.27
C ASP A 96 2.19 -8.97 8.26
N PHE A 97 3.22 -8.29 7.77
CA PHE A 97 4.06 -7.44 8.61
C PHE A 97 3.40 -6.09 8.90
N LEU A 98 3.08 -5.35 7.86
CA LEU A 98 2.56 -3.98 7.96
C LEU A 98 1.17 -3.95 8.61
N GLY A 99 0.38 -5.02 8.45
CA GLY A 99 -0.93 -5.18 9.06
C GLY A 99 -0.89 -5.23 10.59
N LYS A 100 0.25 -5.60 11.19
CA LYS A 100 0.39 -5.64 12.65
C LYS A 100 0.82 -4.29 13.25
N LEU A 101 1.13 -3.29 12.41
CA LEU A 101 1.49 -1.95 12.88
C LEU A 101 0.26 -1.21 13.41
N SER A 102 0.22 -0.99 14.71
CA SER A 102 -0.97 -0.49 15.42
C SER A 102 -1.27 0.99 15.19
N ASN A 103 -0.31 1.77 14.68
CA ASN A 103 -0.44 3.21 14.46
C ASN A 103 -0.54 3.61 12.98
N LEU A 104 -0.41 2.65 12.06
CA LEU A 104 -0.39 2.94 10.63
C LEU A 104 -1.77 3.42 10.16
N LYS A 105 -1.83 4.66 9.65
CA LYS A 105 -3.04 5.32 9.14
C LYS A 105 -3.09 5.41 7.63
N LYS A 106 -1.93 5.47 6.97
CA LYS A 106 -1.82 5.54 5.52
C LYS A 106 -0.75 4.57 5.02
N LEU A 107 -1.10 3.78 4.02
CA LEU A 107 -0.18 2.87 3.35
C LEU A 107 -0.31 3.07 1.84
N ARG A 108 0.83 3.27 1.19
CA ARG A 108 0.91 3.38 -0.27
C ARG A 108 1.97 2.43 -0.81
N LEU A 109 1.55 1.55 -1.70
CA LEU A 109 2.43 0.68 -2.50
C LEU A 109 2.34 1.17 -3.94
N HIS A 110 3.40 1.82 -4.41
CA HIS A 110 3.49 2.37 -5.76
C HIS A 110 4.59 1.64 -6.52
N SER A 111 4.27 1.10 -7.70
CA SER A 111 5.24 0.36 -8.53
C SER A 111 5.95 -0.76 -7.74
N ALA A 112 5.26 -1.37 -6.78
CA ALA A 112 5.86 -2.36 -5.87
C ALA A 112 5.98 -3.72 -6.56
N ASP A 113 7.19 -4.29 -6.59
CA ASP A 113 7.43 -5.61 -7.16
C ASP A 113 7.34 -6.71 -6.08
N LEU A 114 6.29 -7.51 -6.11
CA LEU A 114 6.12 -8.66 -5.22
C LEU A 114 7.00 -9.82 -5.71
N VAL A 115 8.16 -9.99 -5.10
CA VAL A 115 9.14 -11.02 -5.46
C VAL A 115 8.57 -12.40 -5.11
N ASP A 116 8.54 -13.29 -6.10
CA ASP A 116 8.05 -14.67 -6.03
C ASP A 116 6.61 -14.82 -5.48
N ARG A 117 5.81 -13.75 -5.56
CA ARG A 117 4.45 -13.73 -5.05
C ARG A 117 3.50 -12.99 -5.98
N LYS A 118 2.26 -13.47 -6.03
CA LYS A 118 1.18 -12.93 -6.86
C LYS A 118 -0.05 -12.54 -6.05
N MET A 119 0.03 -12.57 -4.73
CA MET A 119 -1.08 -12.29 -3.86
C MET A 119 -0.71 -11.35 -2.72
N LEU A 120 -1.71 -10.73 -2.10
CA LEU A 120 -1.63 -9.99 -0.84
C LEU A 120 -2.70 -10.52 0.10
N ILE A 121 -2.39 -10.68 1.39
CA ILE A 121 -3.33 -11.22 2.39
C ILE A 121 -3.42 -10.25 3.56
N CYS A 122 -4.59 -9.66 3.75
CA CYS A 122 -4.92 -8.94 4.98
C CYS A 122 -5.66 -9.90 5.91
N ASP A 123 -4.99 -10.37 6.96
CA ASP A 123 -5.57 -11.24 7.98
C ASP A 123 -6.60 -10.52 8.87
N ALA A 124 -7.36 -11.29 9.64
CA ALA A 124 -8.26 -10.73 10.65
C ALA A 124 -7.48 -9.81 11.60
N ASN A 125 -8.06 -8.65 11.93
CA ASN A 125 -7.45 -7.61 12.75
C ASN A 125 -6.22 -6.92 12.14
N ALA A 126 -5.83 -7.24 10.91
CA ALA A 126 -4.80 -6.48 10.20
C ALA A 126 -5.24 -5.02 10.07
N PHE A 127 -4.30 -4.10 10.22
CA PHE A 127 -4.45 -2.67 10.00
C PHE A 127 -5.52 -2.01 10.89
N PRO A 128 -5.39 -2.07 12.23
CA PRO A 128 -6.43 -1.63 13.15
C PRO A 128 -6.76 -0.13 13.06
N LYS A 129 -5.83 0.72 12.60
CA LYS A 129 -6.03 2.19 12.47
C LYS A 129 -5.89 2.71 11.04
N LEU A 130 -5.82 1.85 10.03
CA LEU A 130 -5.60 2.28 8.66
C LEU A 130 -6.82 3.02 8.12
N LEU A 131 -6.62 4.24 7.63
CA LEU A 131 -7.64 5.13 7.10
C LEU A 131 -7.59 5.20 5.56
N SER A 132 -6.39 5.06 4.98
CA SER A 132 -6.17 5.14 3.53
C SER A 132 -5.19 4.07 3.05
N LEU A 133 -5.57 3.36 1.99
CA LEU A 133 -4.74 2.37 1.30
C LEU A 133 -4.68 2.71 -0.19
N THR A 134 -3.47 2.69 -0.75
CA THR A 134 -3.24 2.83 -2.20
C THR A 134 -2.43 1.64 -2.69
N LEU A 135 -3.00 0.92 -3.65
CA LEU A 135 -2.31 -0.09 -4.45
C LEU A 135 -2.20 0.46 -5.87
N ASP A 136 -1.02 0.92 -6.24
CA ASP A 136 -0.77 1.55 -7.53
C ASP A 136 0.35 0.83 -8.26
N SER A 137 0.05 0.35 -9.47
CA SER A 137 0.99 -0.30 -10.36
C SER A 137 1.73 -1.46 -9.69
N VAL A 138 1.01 -2.41 -9.07
CA VAL A 138 1.59 -3.63 -8.50
C VAL A 138 1.53 -4.76 -9.56
N PRO A 139 2.55 -4.94 -10.42
CA PRO A 139 2.40 -5.60 -11.72
C PRO A 139 2.18 -7.12 -11.63
N LYS A 140 2.62 -7.76 -10.54
CA LYS A 140 2.50 -9.20 -10.32
C LYS A 140 1.28 -9.59 -9.49
N LEU A 141 0.51 -8.62 -8.97
CA LEU A 141 -0.64 -8.88 -8.12
C LEU A 141 -1.80 -9.48 -8.93
N GLU A 142 -2.08 -10.76 -8.73
CA GLU A 142 -3.18 -11.51 -9.34
C GLU A 142 -4.38 -11.62 -8.39
N SER A 143 -4.13 -11.84 -7.09
CA SER A 143 -5.18 -12.02 -6.08
C SER A 143 -4.96 -11.14 -4.85
N TRP A 144 -6.04 -10.58 -4.31
CA TRP A 144 -6.01 -9.89 -3.04
C TRP A 144 -7.04 -10.55 -2.11
N VAL A 145 -6.61 -10.94 -0.91
CA VAL A 145 -7.45 -11.54 0.10
C VAL A 145 -7.62 -10.55 1.24
N VAL A 146 -8.88 -10.25 1.57
CA VAL A 146 -9.24 -9.44 2.73
C VAL A 146 -10.09 -10.32 3.63
N VAL A 147 -9.59 -10.63 4.82
CA VAL A 147 -10.33 -11.45 5.78
C VAL A 147 -11.35 -10.56 6.52
N LYS A 148 -12.48 -11.13 6.93
CA LYS A 148 -13.47 -10.39 7.74
C LYS A 148 -12.81 -9.87 9.02
N GLY A 149 -12.99 -8.59 9.31
CA GLY A 149 -12.39 -7.91 10.45
C GLY A 149 -11.02 -7.26 10.17
N SER A 150 -10.49 -7.38 8.95
CA SER A 150 -9.36 -6.55 8.51
C SER A 150 -9.78 -5.10 8.30
N MET A 151 -8.85 -4.17 8.52
CA MET A 151 -8.96 -2.75 8.16
C MET A 151 -10.27 -2.09 8.66
N PRO A 152 -10.63 -2.20 9.96
CA PRO A 152 -11.94 -1.78 10.48
C PRO A 152 -12.22 -0.29 10.39
N ASN A 153 -11.23 0.54 10.05
CA ASN A 153 -11.33 2.00 9.97
C ASN A 153 -11.04 2.55 8.57
N LEU A 154 -10.87 1.69 7.56
CA LEU A 154 -10.49 2.12 6.21
C LEU A 154 -11.60 2.98 5.61
N SER A 155 -11.25 4.19 5.19
CA SER A 155 -12.18 5.19 4.69
C SER A 155 -11.94 5.55 3.22
N GLY A 156 -10.71 5.38 2.73
CA GLY A 156 -10.33 5.60 1.34
C GLY A 156 -9.48 4.46 0.79
N LEU A 157 -9.84 3.96 -0.38
CA LEU A 157 -9.11 2.93 -1.11
C LEU A 157 -8.89 3.39 -2.56
N ALA A 158 -7.64 3.29 -3.03
CA ALA A 158 -7.30 3.51 -4.42
C ALA A 158 -6.63 2.27 -5.00
N ILE A 159 -7.13 1.79 -6.14
CA ILE A 159 -6.55 0.68 -6.90
C ILE A 159 -6.27 1.19 -8.31
N SER A 160 -5.00 1.27 -8.68
CA SER A 160 -4.55 1.84 -9.95
C SER A 160 -3.54 0.92 -10.60
N GLY A 161 -3.60 0.72 -11.92
CA GLY A 161 -2.52 0.08 -12.68
C GLY A 161 -2.15 -1.36 -12.27
N CYS A 162 -2.96 -2.05 -11.47
CA CYS A 162 -2.72 -3.42 -11.02
C CYS A 162 -3.21 -4.42 -12.08
N LEU A 163 -2.57 -4.42 -13.25
CA LEU A 163 -3.11 -5.02 -14.49
C LEU A 163 -3.43 -6.52 -14.43
N LYS A 164 -2.84 -7.26 -13.48
CA LYS A 164 -3.09 -8.69 -13.29
C LYS A 164 -4.15 -9.02 -12.25
N LEU A 165 -4.60 -8.03 -11.46
CA LEU A 165 -5.56 -8.27 -10.39
C LEU A 165 -6.89 -8.71 -11.02
N GLU A 166 -7.39 -9.87 -10.61
CA GLU A 166 -8.48 -10.53 -11.33
C GLU A 166 -9.86 -9.99 -10.96
N MET A 167 -10.04 -9.56 -9.71
CA MET A 167 -11.33 -9.19 -9.14
C MET A 167 -11.19 -8.26 -7.93
N ILE A 168 -12.29 -7.63 -7.55
CA ILE A 168 -12.42 -7.00 -6.23
C ILE A 168 -12.46 -8.10 -5.17
N PRO A 169 -11.68 -8.01 -4.07
CA PRO A 169 -11.66 -9.01 -3.02
C PRO A 169 -13.00 -9.09 -2.30
N ASP A 170 -13.53 -10.31 -2.11
CA ASP A 170 -14.84 -10.53 -1.49
C ASP A 170 -14.96 -9.91 -0.09
N GLY A 171 -13.85 -9.85 0.65
CA GLY A 171 -13.81 -9.31 2.00
C GLY A 171 -14.09 -7.81 2.12
N LEU A 172 -14.01 -7.04 1.03
CA LEU A 172 -14.35 -5.61 1.08
C LEU A 172 -15.82 -5.36 1.44
N ARG A 173 -16.71 -6.35 1.25
CA ARG A 173 -18.11 -6.29 1.73
C ARG A 173 -18.23 -6.06 3.23
N TYR A 174 -17.20 -6.42 4.00
CA TYR A 174 -17.17 -6.26 5.45
C TYR A 174 -16.52 -4.95 5.91
N VAL A 175 -15.90 -4.20 5.00
CA VAL A 175 -15.25 -2.92 5.30
C VAL A 175 -16.27 -1.79 5.13
N THR A 176 -17.23 -1.76 6.04
CA THR A 176 -18.39 -0.84 6.01
C THR A 176 -18.03 0.62 6.28
N THR A 177 -16.81 0.89 6.75
CA THR A 177 -16.28 2.24 6.94
C THR A 177 -15.78 2.89 5.65
N LEU A 178 -15.68 2.14 4.55
CA LEU A 178 -15.13 2.62 3.29
C LEU A 178 -16.06 3.67 2.67
N LYS A 179 -15.57 4.90 2.56
CA LYS A 179 -16.33 6.05 2.04
C LYS A 179 -16.00 6.35 0.58
N LYS A 180 -14.76 6.11 0.17
CA LYS A 180 -14.28 6.41 -1.17
C LYS A 180 -13.49 5.25 -1.76
N LEU A 181 -13.85 4.86 -2.97
CA LEU A 181 -13.14 3.88 -3.78
C LEU A 181 -12.81 4.49 -5.14
N ASP A 182 -11.52 4.70 -5.42
CA ASP A 182 -11.04 5.18 -6.71
C ASP A 182 -10.35 4.04 -7.47
N ILE A 183 -10.81 3.74 -8.68
CA ILE A 183 -10.33 2.62 -9.49
C ILE A 183 -9.87 3.12 -10.85
N TRP A 184 -8.58 2.96 -11.13
CA TRP A 184 -7.93 3.27 -12.40
C TRP A 184 -7.37 1.98 -12.99
N MET A 185 -8.27 1.16 -13.53
CA MET A 185 -7.99 -0.22 -13.96
C MET A 185 -8.44 -0.45 -15.40
N PRO A 186 -7.96 -1.51 -16.08
CA PRO A 186 -8.37 -1.83 -17.44
C PRO A 186 -9.89 -1.96 -17.56
N LYS A 187 -10.46 -1.61 -18.72
CA LYS A 187 -11.91 -1.77 -19.00
C LYS A 187 -12.44 -3.16 -18.64
N LYS A 188 -11.65 -4.21 -18.87
CA LYS A 188 -12.01 -5.60 -18.50
C LYS A 188 -12.28 -5.75 -17.00
N PHE A 189 -11.47 -5.11 -16.16
CA PHE A 189 -11.65 -5.12 -14.71
C PHE A 189 -12.84 -4.26 -14.30
N ASN A 190 -12.93 -3.03 -14.81
CA ASN A 190 -14.04 -2.12 -14.50
C ASN A 190 -15.42 -2.71 -14.86
N LYS A 191 -15.50 -3.52 -15.92
CA LYS A 191 -16.70 -4.28 -16.31
C LYS A 191 -17.20 -5.27 -15.26
N ARG A 192 -16.32 -5.72 -14.35
CA ARG A 192 -16.71 -6.56 -13.20
C ARG A 192 -17.48 -5.76 -12.15
N ILE A 193 -17.29 -4.45 -12.08
CA ILE A 193 -18.00 -3.56 -11.15
C ILE A 193 -19.23 -2.98 -11.82
N ARG A 194 -19.10 -2.52 -13.06
CA ARG A 194 -20.19 -1.98 -13.86
C ARG A 194 -20.17 -2.58 -15.24
N GLY A 195 -21.12 -3.49 -15.49
CA GLY A 195 -21.28 -4.18 -16.75
C GLY A 195 -21.72 -3.26 -17.90
N PRO A 196 -21.97 -3.83 -19.09
CA PRO A 196 -22.58 -3.12 -20.21
C PRO A 196 -23.90 -2.45 -19.79
N ASP A 197 -24.22 -1.32 -20.42
CA ASP A 197 -25.46 -0.56 -20.19
C ASP A 197 -25.66 -0.12 -18.73
N ASN A 198 -24.56 0.13 -18.00
CA ASN A 198 -24.59 0.59 -16.61
C ASN A 198 -25.19 -0.41 -15.60
N ARG A 199 -25.31 -1.69 -15.97
CA ARG A 199 -25.79 -2.73 -15.04
C ARG A 199 -24.73 -3.05 -13.99
N GLU A 200 -25.18 -3.56 -12.85
CA GLU A 200 -24.28 -4.07 -11.81
C GLU A 200 -23.41 -5.19 -12.38
N GLY A 201 -22.10 -5.09 -12.18
CA GLY A 201 -21.17 -6.14 -12.54
C GLY A 201 -21.08 -7.21 -11.44
N VAL A 202 -20.44 -8.34 -11.77
CA VAL A 202 -20.29 -9.52 -10.89
C VAL A 202 -19.56 -9.27 -9.56
N ASP A 203 -18.85 -8.16 -9.42
CA ASP A 203 -18.13 -7.74 -8.21
C ASP A 203 -18.81 -6.57 -7.49
N TYR A 204 -19.91 -6.02 -8.02
CA TYR A 204 -20.53 -4.82 -7.48
C TYR A 204 -21.05 -5.02 -6.04
N ASP A 205 -21.60 -6.20 -5.73
CA ASP A 205 -22.12 -6.56 -4.40
C ASP A 205 -21.07 -6.34 -3.29
N LYS A 206 -19.78 -6.53 -3.61
CA LYS A 206 -18.65 -6.43 -2.67
C LYS A 206 -18.34 -5.01 -2.23
N ILE A 207 -18.82 -4.02 -2.98
CA ILE A 207 -18.54 -2.59 -2.79
C ILE A 207 -19.80 -1.72 -2.88
N SER A 208 -20.97 -2.34 -2.96
CA SER A 208 -22.28 -1.68 -3.06
C SER A 208 -22.59 -0.75 -1.88
N HIS A 209 -21.94 -0.95 -0.73
CA HIS A 209 -22.05 -0.11 0.46
C HIS A 209 -21.19 1.16 0.42
N VAL A 210 -20.31 1.32 -0.59
CA VAL A 210 -19.40 2.46 -0.68
C VAL A 210 -20.11 3.65 -1.36
N PRO A 211 -20.24 4.81 -0.69
CA PRO A 211 -21.03 5.92 -1.22
C PRO A 211 -20.38 6.66 -2.40
N LEU A 212 -19.06 6.58 -2.57
CA LEU A 212 -18.36 7.25 -3.68
C LEU A 212 -17.42 6.27 -4.39
N ILE A 213 -17.76 5.88 -5.61
CA ILE A 213 -17.00 4.92 -6.43
C ILE A 213 -16.61 5.56 -7.77
N SER A 214 -15.36 6.00 -7.90
CA SER A 214 -14.85 6.56 -9.15
C SER A 214 -14.23 5.45 -10.01
N LEU A 215 -14.75 5.22 -11.23
CA LEU A 215 -14.16 4.29 -12.18
C LEU A 215 -13.50 5.05 -13.33
N HIS A 216 -12.26 4.68 -13.64
CA HIS A 216 -11.49 5.32 -14.70
C HIS A 216 -10.87 4.25 -15.58
N ALA A 217 -11.00 4.43 -16.90
CA ALA A 217 -10.21 3.67 -17.85
C ALA A 217 -8.75 4.15 -17.81
N LEU A 218 -7.82 3.27 -18.17
CA LEU A 218 -6.41 3.64 -18.21
C LEU A 218 -6.15 4.62 -19.37
N PRO A 219 -5.28 5.63 -19.20
CA PRO A 219 -5.07 6.68 -20.20
C PRO A 219 -4.64 6.16 -21.58
N TRP A 220 -3.99 5.00 -21.63
CA TRP A 220 -3.47 4.40 -22.86
C TRP A 220 -4.43 3.39 -23.51
N GLU A 221 -5.61 3.12 -22.93
CA GLU A 221 -6.61 2.28 -23.60
C GLU A 221 -7.32 3.07 -24.72
N PRO A 222 -7.63 2.43 -25.88
CA PRO A 222 -8.47 3.06 -26.90
C PRO A 222 -9.84 3.44 -26.32
N ASP A 223 -10.38 4.58 -26.72
CA ASP A 223 -11.67 5.15 -26.24
C ASP A 223 -11.72 5.38 -24.71
N SER A 224 -10.67 5.96 -24.11
CA SER A 224 -10.55 6.22 -22.67
C SER A 224 -11.42 7.41 -22.21
N GLU A 225 -12.75 7.27 -22.28
CA GLU A 225 -13.64 8.18 -21.56
C GLU A 225 -13.60 7.84 -20.06
N SER A 226 -13.12 8.78 -19.24
CA SER A 226 -13.21 8.69 -17.78
C SER A 226 -14.67 8.83 -17.36
N SER A 227 -15.22 7.83 -16.67
CA SER A 227 -16.60 7.85 -16.17
C SER A 227 -16.59 7.85 -14.65
N ALA A 228 -16.55 9.04 -14.05
CA ALA A 228 -16.82 9.15 -12.61
C ALA A 228 -18.27 8.71 -12.36
N ILE A 229 -18.46 7.69 -11.54
CA ILE A 229 -19.79 7.26 -11.11
C ILE A 229 -20.00 7.81 -9.71
N SER A 230 -20.71 8.93 -9.61
CA SER A 230 -21.32 9.29 -8.33
C SER A 230 -22.63 8.51 -8.24
N ILE A 231 -22.66 7.47 -7.41
CA ILE A 231 -23.91 6.76 -7.10
C ILE A 231 -24.53 7.50 -5.91
N ASN A 232 -25.48 8.40 -6.20
CA ASN A 232 -26.39 8.93 -5.19
C ASN A 232 -27.60 8.01 -5.05
#